data_AF-A0A7R9YJ42-F1
#
_entry.id   AF-A0A7R9YJ42-F1
#
_cell.length_a   1.000
_cell.length_b   1.000
_cell.length_c   1.000
_cell.angle_alpha   90.00
_cell.angle_beta   90.00
_cell.angle_gamma   90.00
#
_symmetry.space_group_name_H-M   'P 1'
#
loop_
_entity.id
_entity.type
_entity.pdbx_description
1 polymer ?
#
loop_
_entity_poly.entity_id
_entity_poly.type
_entity_poly.pdbx_seq_one_letter_code
_entity_poly.pdbx_strand_id
1 'polypeptide(L)'
;GHSQSGTVVAISLALDVRLPSGVVRSFVPSGLISHMKPFRPGTYAVYGSWLGRVEECWEHVTLLYEDGSRVKLLRLDPNDVTFLHESFDDHCPFFPSQLLKTRARVLRRGKWLDGRFRREYAGQAAVVSAVQPCKVAMRWLATQQGGELLRDAVAQPPEMI
;
A
#
# COMPACT_ATOMS: atom_id res chain seq x y z
N GLY A 1 34.26 -24.39 27.94
CA GLY A 1 33.58 -23.80 26.77
C GLY A 1 32.71 -22.67 27.26
N HIS A 2 32.98 -21.44 26.84
CA HIS A 2 32.20 -20.28 27.29
C HIS A 2 30.95 -20.15 26.42
N SER A 3 29.76 -20.22 27.04
CA SER A 3 28.50 -19.87 26.38
C SER A 3 28.43 -18.34 26.31
N GLN A 4 28.15 -17.80 25.12
CA GLN A 4 27.84 -16.40 24.93
C GLN A 4 26.32 -16.24 24.81
N SER A 5 25.74 -15.35 25.59
CA SER A 5 24.34 -14.93 25.50
C SER A 5 24.27 -13.46 25.09
N GLY A 6 23.22 -13.10 24.36
CA GLY A 6 22.98 -11.74 23.89
C GLY A 6 21.57 -11.59 23.33
N THR A 7 21.12 -10.34 23.18
CA THR A 7 19.82 -10.01 22.61
C THR A 7 19.99 -9.60 21.16
N VAL A 8 19.17 -10.15 20.27
CA VAL A 8 19.12 -9.71 18.86
C VAL A 8 18.49 -8.32 18.83
N VAL A 9 19.28 -7.31 18.45
CA VAL A 9 18.83 -5.91 18.39
C VAL A 9 18.34 -5.50 17.00
N ALA A 10 18.79 -6.18 15.95
CA ALA A 10 18.39 -5.91 14.57
C ALA A 10 18.64 -7.11 13.67
N ILE A 11 17.88 -7.20 12.57
CA ILE A 11 18.11 -8.12 11.46
C ILE A 11 18.30 -7.28 10.20
N SER A 12 19.32 -7.59 9.42
CA SER A 12 19.56 -6.95 8.12
C SER A 12 19.82 -8.04 7.09
N LEU A 13 19.05 -8.02 6.01
CA LEU A 13 19.15 -8.99 4.91
C LEU A 13 19.79 -8.35 3.68
N ALA A 14 20.54 -9.14 2.93
CA ALA A 14 21.01 -8.81 1.58
C ALA A 14 20.22 -9.67 0.58
N LEU A 15 19.63 -9.03 -0.42
CA LEU A 15 18.64 -9.62 -1.31
C LEU A 15 19.14 -9.64 -2.76
N ASP A 16 18.75 -10.67 -3.50
CA ASP A 16 18.93 -10.73 -4.94
C ASP A 16 17.61 -10.38 -5.62
N VAL A 17 17.60 -9.28 -6.40
CA VAL A 17 16.39 -8.70 -6.99
C VAL A 17 16.45 -8.83 -8.51
N ARG A 18 15.46 -9.51 -9.10
CA ARG A 18 15.30 -9.60 -10.56
C ARG A 18 14.43 -8.45 -11.06
N LEU A 19 14.97 -7.64 -11.98
CA LEU A 19 14.26 -6.54 -12.63
C LEU A 19 13.36 -7.05 -13.76
N PRO A 20 12.38 -6.26 -14.24
CA PRO A 20 11.56 -6.62 -15.39
C PRO A 20 12.36 -6.92 -16.67
N SER A 21 13.57 -6.36 -16.81
CA SER A 21 14.50 -6.67 -17.91
C SER A 21 15.15 -8.06 -17.82
N GLY A 22 14.92 -8.81 -16.74
CA GLY A 22 15.57 -10.09 -16.45
C GLY A 22 16.90 -9.98 -15.71
N VAL A 23 17.49 -8.78 -15.61
CA VAL A 23 18.73 -8.53 -14.88
C VAL A 23 18.55 -8.80 -13.39
N VAL A 24 19.46 -9.57 -12.78
CA VAL A 24 19.51 -9.79 -11.34
C VAL A 24 20.51 -8.81 -10.72
N ARG A 25 20.05 -8.02 -9.74
CA ARG A 25 20.91 -7.22 -8.87
C ARG A 25 21.08 -7.95 -7.54
N SER A 26 22.29 -8.39 -7.25
CA SER A 26 22.60 -9.12 -6.03
C SER A 26 23.02 -8.21 -4.88
N PHE A 27 22.92 -8.73 -3.66
CA PHE A 27 23.34 -8.06 -2.42
C PHE A 27 22.69 -6.71 -2.15
N VAL A 28 21.43 -6.52 -2.58
CA VAL A 28 20.67 -5.30 -2.28
C VAL A 28 20.29 -5.30 -0.80
N PRO A 29 20.69 -4.30 -0.01
CA PRO A 29 20.27 -4.19 1.37
C PRO A 29 18.74 -4.11 1.47
N SER A 30 18.15 -4.95 2.32
CA SER A 30 16.70 -4.96 2.58
C SER A 30 16.13 -3.60 2.99
N GLY A 31 16.91 -2.76 3.68
CA GLY A 31 16.50 -1.40 4.02
C GLY A 31 16.30 -0.45 2.81
N LEU A 32 16.79 -0.83 1.62
CA LEU A 32 16.56 -0.10 0.37
C LEU A 32 15.33 -0.61 -0.40
N ILE A 33 14.71 -1.70 0.05
CA ILE A 33 13.51 -2.28 -0.55
C ILE A 33 12.29 -1.82 0.23
N SER A 34 11.38 -1.12 -0.45
CA SER A 34 10.09 -0.75 0.11
C SER A 34 9.00 -1.70 -0.36
N HIS A 35 8.07 -2.03 0.52
CA HIS A 35 6.83 -2.70 0.12
C HIS A 35 6.07 -1.82 -0.88
N MET A 36 5.67 -2.40 -2.01
CA MET A 36 4.78 -1.73 -2.97
C MET A 36 3.42 -1.39 -2.31
N LYS A 37 2.98 -2.20 -1.35
CA LYS A 37 1.80 -1.96 -0.52
C LYS A 37 2.06 -2.29 0.96
N PRO A 38 2.39 -1.30 1.79
CA PRO A 38 2.71 -1.53 3.19
C PRO A 38 1.52 -1.97 4.05
N PHE A 39 0.28 -1.65 3.65
CA PHE A 39 -0.95 -1.99 4.38
C PHE A 39 -1.79 -3.03 3.65
N ARG A 40 -1.17 -4.09 3.16
CA ARG A 40 -1.89 -5.20 2.51
C ARG A 40 -2.67 -6.02 3.56
N PRO A 41 -3.93 -6.40 3.30
CA PRO A 41 -4.65 -7.35 4.17
C PRO A 41 -3.83 -8.60 4.48
N GLY A 42 -3.79 -8.97 5.76
CA GLY A 42 -3.01 -10.09 6.26
C GLY A 42 -1.60 -9.74 6.72
N THR A 43 -1.05 -8.57 6.36
CA THR A 43 0.25 -8.11 6.85
C THR A 43 0.16 -7.55 8.27
N TYR A 44 1.30 -7.47 8.95
CA TYR A 44 1.41 -6.92 10.30
C TYR A 44 2.03 -5.53 10.26
N ALA A 45 1.54 -4.66 11.11
CA ALA A 45 2.07 -3.32 11.28
C ALA A 45 2.23 -3.00 12.77
N VAL A 46 3.21 -2.16 13.06
CA VAL A 46 3.47 -1.64 14.41
C VAL A 46 3.07 -0.18 14.46
N TYR A 47 2.30 0.21 15.48
CA TYR A 47 1.96 1.60 15.76
C TYR A 47 2.20 1.90 17.23
N GLY A 48 3.23 2.71 17.53
CA GLY A 48 3.69 2.90 18.90
C GLY A 48 4.08 1.55 19.53
N SER A 49 3.45 1.21 20.65
CA SER A 49 3.65 -0.07 21.34
C SER A 49 2.78 -1.22 20.81
N TRP A 50 1.90 -0.96 19.83
CA TRP A 50 0.90 -1.93 19.39
C TRP A 50 1.36 -2.71 18.15
N LEU A 51 1.17 -4.03 18.20
CA LEU A 51 1.25 -4.91 17.04
C LEU A 51 -0.18 -5.21 16.56
N GLY A 52 -0.46 -4.92 15.30
CA GLY A 52 -1.74 -5.20 14.66
C GLY A 52 -1.59 -5.96 13.36
N ARG A 53 -2.64 -6.69 12.98
CA ARG A 53 -2.80 -7.27 11.64
C ARG A 53 -3.74 -6.40 10.83
N VAL A 54 -3.36 -6.08 9.60
CA VAL A 54 -4.23 -5.36 8.65
C VAL A 54 -5.35 -6.30 8.22
N GLU A 55 -6.59 -5.89 8.47
CA GLU A 55 -7.79 -6.60 8.00
C GLU A 55 -8.26 -6.02 6.66
N GLU A 56 -8.32 -4.69 6.55
CA GLU A 56 -8.74 -4.00 5.32
C GLU A 56 -7.91 -2.73 5.09
N CYS A 57 -7.73 -2.35 3.82
CA CYS A 57 -7.10 -1.10 3.44
C CYS A 57 -7.89 -0.49 2.28
N TRP A 58 -8.37 0.73 2.47
CA TRP A 58 -8.98 1.52 1.41
C TRP A 58 -7.93 2.45 0.83
N GLU A 59 -7.91 2.53 -0.49
CA GLU A 59 -6.93 3.32 -1.23
C GLU A 59 -7.60 4.36 -2.13
N HIS A 60 -6.92 5.48 -2.31
CA HIS A 60 -7.18 6.43 -3.38
C HIS A 60 -6.24 6.16 -4.53
N VAL A 61 -6.76 6.18 -5.76
CA VAL A 61 -6.01 5.91 -6.98
C VAL A 61 -5.95 7.18 -7.81
N THR A 62 -4.75 7.59 -8.23
CA THR A 62 -4.58 8.73 -9.14
C THR A 62 -4.25 8.23 -10.53
N LEU A 63 -5.09 8.58 -11.50
CA LEU A 63 -4.88 8.27 -12.90
C LEU A 63 -4.24 9.46 -13.62
N LEU A 64 -3.32 9.15 -14.52
CA LEU A 64 -2.64 10.07 -15.43
C LEU A 64 -2.97 9.67 -16.87
N TYR A 65 -3.53 10.62 -17.62
CA TYR A 65 -3.79 10.47 -19.05
C TYR A 65 -2.60 10.96 -19.88
N GLU A 66 -2.51 10.53 -21.14
CA GLU A 66 -1.43 10.92 -22.06
C GLU A 66 -1.33 12.43 -22.28
N ASP A 67 -2.45 13.14 -22.19
CA ASP A 67 -2.50 14.61 -22.31
C ASP A 67 -2.03 15.34 -21.03
N GLY A 68 -1.57 14.60 -20.02
CA GLY A 68 -1.12 15.13 -18.74
C GLY A 68 -2.24 15.36 -17.71
N SER A 69 -3.51 15.15 -18.07
CA SER A 69 -4.62 15.33 -17.14
C SER A 69 -4.60 14.29 -16.03
N ARG A 70 -4.95 14.72 -14.81
CA ARG A 70 -4.88 13.87 -13.61
C ARG A 70 -6.19 13.87 -12.84
N VAL A 71 -6.64 12.68 -12.45
CA VAL A 71 -7.84 12.50 -11.62
C VAL A 71 -7.57 11.57 -10.46
N LYS A 72 -7.91 12.01 -9.25
CA LYS A 72 -7.89 11.21 -8.02
C LYS A 72 -9.26 10.59 -7.79
N LEU A 73 -9.31 9.26 -7.80
CA LEU A 73 -10.47 8.43 -7.55
C LEU A 73 -10.45 7.95 -6.10
N LEU A 74 -11.52 8.23 -5.37
CA LEU A 74 -11.64 7.84 -3.96
C LEU A 74 -12.29 6.47 -3.87
N ARG A 75 -11.66 5.52 -3.16
CA ARG A 75 -12.17 4.16 -2.93
C ARG A 75 -12.64 3.49 -4.22
N LEU A 76 -11.75 3.46 -5.21
CA LEU A 76 -12.03 2.89 -6.51
C LEU A 76 -12.29 1.39 -6.39
N ASP A 77 -13.45 0.94 -6.87
CA ASP A 77 -13.77 -0.49 -6.96
C ASP A 77 -13.03 -1.11 -8.16
N PRO A 78 -12.29 -2.22 -8.00
CA PRO A 78 -11.67 -2.94 -9.11
C PRO A 78 -12.66 -3.37 -10.21
N ASN A 79 -13.93 -3.61 -9.87
CA ASN A 79 -14.99 -3.98 -10.82
C ASN A 79 -15.47 -2.78 -11.66
N ASP A 80 -15.10 -1.56 -11.28
CA ASP A 80 -15.43 -0.33 -12.00
C ASP A 80 -14.43 0.03 -13.09
N VAL A 81 -13.37 -0.76 -13.23
CA VAL A 81 -12.29 -0.57 -14.20
C VAL A 81 -12.05 -1.81 -15.05
N THR A 82 -11.32 -1.63 -16.14
CA THR A 82 -10.79 -2.71 -16.96
C THR A 82 -9.28 -2.60 -16.98
N PHE A 83 -8.59 -3.53 -16.32
CA PHE A 83 -7.14 -3.62 -16.33
C PHE A 83 -6.67 -4.09 -17.72
N LEU A 84 -5.61 -3.48 -18.24
CA LEU A 84 -5.02 -3.85 -19.54
C LEU A 84 -3.85 -4.82 -19.40
N HIS A 85 -3.45 -5.13 -18.18
CA HIS A 85 -2.45 -6.12 -17.82
C HIS A 85 -2.98 -6.99 -16.68
N GLU A 86 -2.45 -8.20 -16.56
CA GLU A 86 -2.76 -9.08 -15.44
C GLU A 86 -2.33 -8.44 -14.12
N SER A 87 -3.12 -8.68 -13.07
CA SER A 87 -2.71 -8.28 -11.73
C SER A 87 -1.54 -9.14 -11.28
N PHE A 88 -0.54 -8.55 -10.65
CA PHE A 88 0.45 -9.34 -9.91
C PHE A 88 -0.16 -9.98 -8.65
N ASP A 89 -1.32 -9.48 -8.21
CA ASP A 89 -1.90 -9.81 -6.92
C ASP A 89 -3.39 -9.49 -6.80
N ASP A 90 -4.22 -10.51 -6.59
CA ASP A 90 -5.69 -10.36 -6.51
C ASP A 90 -6.16 -9.57 -5.27
N HIS A 91 -5.38 -9.56 -4.19
CA HIS A 91 -5.74 -8.81 -2.98
C HIS A 91 -5.35 -7.33 -3.09
N CYS A 92 -4.55 -6.97 -4.10
CA CYS A 92 -3.95 -5.65 -4.24
C CYS A 92 -4.04 -5.14 -5.69
N PRO A 93 -5.26 -4.87 -6.18
CA PRO A 93 -5.54 -4.71 -7.60
C PRO A 93 -4.91 -3.46 -8.24
N PHE A 94 -4.63 -2.42 -7.45
CA PHE A 94 -4.04 -1.17 -7.93
C PHE A 94 -2.56 -1.02 -7.54
N PHE A 95 -1.67 -0.77 -8.49
CA PHE A 95 -0.25 -0.45 -8.27
C PHE A 95 0.23 0.60 -9.28
N PRO A 96 1.23 1.42 -8.93
CA PRO A 96 1.80 2.40 -9.86
C PRO A 96 2.26 1.75 -11.17
N SER A 97 2.14 2.49 -12.27
CA SER A 97 2.47 2.08 -13.64
C SER A 97 1.48 1.10 -14.29
N GLN A 98 0.41 0.69 -13.60
CA GLN A 98 -0.66 -0.07 -14.27
C GLN A 98 -1.38 0.78 -15.31
N LEU A 99 -1.77 0.12 -16.39
CA LEU A 99 -2.64 0.70 -17.40
C LEU A 99 -4.06 0.15 -17.24
N LEU A 100 -5.04 1.05 -17.14
CA LEU A 100 -6.45 0.67 -16.99
C LEU A 100 -7.38 1.63 -17.72
N LYS A 101 -8.60 1.17 -17.98
CA LYS A 101 -9.71 1.97 -18.51
C LYS A 101 -10.78 2.11 -17.45
N THR A 102 -11.44 3.27 -17.39
CA THR A 102 -12.53 3.53 -16.43
C THR A 102 -13.83 3.90 -17.12
N ARG A 103 -14.94 3.79 -16.39
CA ARG A 103 -16.27 4.20 -16.84
C ARG A 103 -16.50 5.69 -16.56
N ALA A 104 -17.29 6.37 -17.39
CA ALA A 104 -17.63 7.79 -17.22
C ALA A 104 -18.22 8.12 -15.83
N ARG A 105 -19.00 7.19 -15.23
CA ARG A 105 -19.59 7.35 -13.90
C ARG A 105 -18.54 7.53 -12.80
N VAL A 106 -17.41 6.82 -12.93
CA VAL A 106 -16.30 6.83 -11.99
C VAL A 106 -15.56 8.16 -12.09
N LEU A 107 -15.22 8.56 -13.33
CA LEU A 107 -14.49 9.79 -13.62
C LEU A 107 -15.25 11.07 -13.22
N ARG A 108 -16.58 11.07 -13.33
CA ARG A 108 -17.43 12.18 -12.88
C ARG A 108 -17.38 12.39 -11.37
N ARG A 109 -17.16 11.33 -10.59
CA ARG A 109 -17.02 11.38 -9.12
C ARG A 109 -15.59 11.63 -8.69
N GLY A 110 -14.63 11.58 -9.63
CA GLY A 110 -13.22 11.81 -9.37
C GLY A 110 -12.91 13.27 -9.09
N LYS A 111 -11.91 13.50 -8.24
CA LYS A 111 -11.32 14.83 -8.02
C LYS A 111 -10.24 15.07 -9.08
N TRP A 112 -10.54 15.91 -10.05
CA TRP A 112 -9.56 16.32 -11.06
C TRP A 112 -8.52 17.23 -10.40
N LEU A 113 -7.25 16.81 -10.47
CA LEU A 113 -6.11 17.55 -9.94
C LEU A 113 -5.57 18.52 -11.00
N ASP A 114 -5.56 18.08 -12.25
CA ASP A 114 -5.28 18.89 -13.43
C ASP A 114 -6.27 18.53 -14.54
N GLY A 115 -6.81 19.55 -15.19
CA GLY A 115 -7.86 19.40 -16.18
C GLY A 115 -9.25 19.26 -15.55
N ARG A 116 -10.18 18.66 -16.30
CA ARG A 116 -11.58 18.45 -15.91
C ARG A 116 -12.13 17.22 -16.60
N PHE A 117 -13.22 16.67 -16.08
CA PHE A 117 -13.90 15.56 -16.73
C PHE A 117 -14.29 15.90 -18.18
N ARG A 118 -13.93 14.99 -19.09
CA ARG A 118 -14.37 14.94 -20.48
C ARG A 118 -14.85 13.53 -20.78
N ARG A 119 -15.86 13.40 -21.64
CA ARG A 119 -16.46 12.10 -21.96
C ARG A 119 -15.48 11.16 -22.66
N GLU A 120 -14.54 11.70 -23.43
CA GLU A 120 -13.47 10.96 -24.13
C GLU A 120 -12.56 10.15 -23.20
N TYR A 121 -12.36 10.58 -21.96
CA TYR A 121 -11.54 9.84 -20.99
C TYR A 121 -12.17 8.51 -20.55
N ALA A 122 -13.48 8.32 -20.75
CA ALA A 122 -14.14 7.06 -20.46
C ALA A 122 -13.78 6.02 -21.54
N GLY A 123 -13.21 4.89 -21.13
CA GLY A 123 -12.71 3.87 -22.05
C GLY A 123 -11.33 4.16 -22.65
N GLN A 124 -10.75 5.33 -22.39
CA GLN A 124 -9.36 5.63 -22.70
C GLN A 124 -8.43 5.00 -21.65
N ALA A 125 -7.27 4.54 -22.09
CA ALA A 125 -6.23 4.04 -21.20
C ALA A 125 -5.64 5.19 -20.36
N ALA A 126 -5.47 4.95 -19.07
CA ALA A 126 -4.77 5.84 -18.17
C ALA A 126 -3.79 5.04 -17.31
N VAL A 127 -2.68 5.67 -16.94
CA VAL A 127 -1.68 5.08 -16.05
C VAL A 127 -2.06 5.38 -14.60
N VAL A 128 -1.99 4.38 -13.73
CA VAL A 128 -2.00 4.57 -12.28
C VAL A 128 -0.69 5.25 -11.89
N SER A 129 -0.75 6.54 -11.58
CA SER A 129 0.43 7.34 -11.21
C SER A 129 0.73 7.28 -9.72
N ALA A 130 -0.29 7.11 -8.88
CA ALA A 130 -0.14 7.00 -7.44
C ALA A 130 -1.28 6.17 -6.82
N VAL A 131 -0.94 5.42 -5.78
CA VAL A 131 -1.88 4.71 -4.91
C VAL A 131 -1.60 5.16 -3.48
N GLN A 132 -2.63 5.64 -2.79
CA GLN A 132 -2.50 6.23 -1.47
C GLN A 132 -3.46 5.55 -0.50
N PRO A 133 -2.97 4.88 0.56
CA PRO A 133 -3.82 4.43 1.65
C PRO A 133 -4.61 5.61 2.20
N CYS A 134 -5.91 5.45 2.39
CA CYS A 134 -6.77 6.49 2.94
C CYS A 134 -7.49 6.08 4.22
N LYS A 135 -7.69 4.77 4.43
CA LYS A 135 -8.15 4.23 5.68
C LYS A 135 -7.59 2.83 5.84
N VAL A 136 -7.14 2.47 7.04
CA VAL A 136 -6.64 1.11 7.33
C VAL A 136 -7.39 0.54 8.52
N ALA A 137 -8.02 -0.62 8.32
CA ALA A 137 -8.61 -1.39 9.40
C ALA A 137 -7.60 -2.39 9.95
N MET A 138 -7.37 -2.35 11.26
CA MET A 138 -6.44 -3.25 11.93
C MET A 138 -7.12 -4.01 13.06
N ARG A 139 -6.77 -5.29 13.19
CA ARG A 139 -7.02 -6.07 14.39
C ARG A 139 -5.77 -6.06 15.25
N TRP A 140 -5.85 -5.41 16.40
CA TRP A 140 -4.76 -5.36 17.36
C TRP A 140 -4.59 -6.71 18.05
N LEU A 141 -3.35 -7.18 18.14
CA LEU A 141 -3.01 -8.51 18.65
C LEU A 141 -2.28 -8.45 19.99
N ALA A 142 -1.41 -7.45 20.16
CA ALA A 142 -0.65 -7.24 21.37
C ALA A 142 -0.26 -5.78 21.53
N THR A 143 -0.01 -5.37 22.77
CA THR A 143 0.76 -4.17 23.09
C THR A 143 1.99 -4.57 23.88
N GLN A 144 3.12 -3.91 23.62
CA GLN A 144 4.27 -4.03 24.49
C GLN A 144 3.93 -3.35 25.82
N GLN A 145 3.55 -4.14 26.83
CA GLN A 145 3.53 -3.65 28.20
C GLN A 145 4.99 -3.52 28.65
N GLY A 146 5.47 -2.29 28.76
CA GLY A 146 6.76 -2.03 29.40
C GLY A 146 6.76 -2.61 30.81
N GLY A 147 7.73 -3.46 31.11
CA GLY A 147 7.95 -3.96 32.46
C GLY A 147 8.27 -2.82 33.43
N GLU A 148 7.59 -2.87 34.57
CA GLU A 148 7.69 -2.02 35.77
C GLU A 148 7.28 -0.55 35.66
N LEU A 149 6.36 -0.18 36.55
CA LEU A 149 5.81 1.16 36.81
C LEU A 149 4.87 1.72 35.74
N LEU A 150 3.70 1.10 35.60
CA LEU A 150 2.38 1.76 35.62
C LEU A 150 1.29 0.70 35.45
N ARG A 151 0.91 0.07 36.56
CA ARG A 151 -0.46 -0.42 36.71
C ARG A 151 -1.31 0.84 36.75
N ASP A 152 -2.05 1.10 35.68
CA ASP A 152 -3.22 1.99 35.57
C ASP A 152 -3.24 2.76 34.24
N ALA A 153 -3.34 2.01 33.14
CA ALA A 153 -4.07 2.38 31.93
C ALA A 153 -3.89 1.24 30.94
N VAL A 154 -4.91 0.39 30.76
CA VAL A 154 -5.00 -0.38 29.51
C VAL A 154 -5.20 0.66 28.42
N ALA A 155 -4.12 1.06 27.76
CA ALA A 155 -4.21 1.96 26.62
C ALA A 155 -5.24 1.37 25.66
N GLN A 156 -6.21 2.17 25.24
CA GLN A 156 -7.14 1.71 24.21
C GLN A 156 -6.38 1.61 22.89
N PRO A 157 -6.72 0.62 22.05
CA PRO A 157 -6.14 0.52 20.73
C PRO A 157 -6.32 1.85 19.96
N PRO A 158 -5.34 2.25 19.13
CA PRO A 158 -5.48 3.45 18.30
C PRO A 158 -6.78 3.44 17.49
N GLU A 159 -7.47 4.58 17.46
CA GLU A 159 -8.57 4.78 16.53
C GLU A 159 -8.05 4.73 15.09
N MET A 160 -8.86 4.16 14.19
CA MET A 160 -8.44 3.90 12.82
C MET A 160 -8.39 5.21 12.03
N ILE A 161 -7.23 5.49 11.42
CA ILE A 161 -7.02 6.60 10.48
C ILE A 161 -7.65 6.24 9.13
#